data_AF-A0A3D4RZD1-F1
#
_entry.id   AF-A0A3D4RZD1-F1
#
_cell.length_a   1.000
_cell.length_b   1.000
_cell.length_c   1.000
_cell.angle_alpha   90.00
_cell.angle_beta   90.00
_cell.angle_gamma   90.00
#
_symmetry.space_group_name_H-M   'P 1'
#
loop_
_entity.id
_entity.type
_entity.pdbx_description
1 polymer ?
#
loop_
_entity_poly.entity_id
_entity_poly.type
_entity_poly.pdbx_seq_one_letter_code
_entity_poly.pdbx_strand_id
1 'polypeptide(L)'
;MPAPRRAISGPCCPDRIKPRLFESLPLVCPNCGAAKRRIAFITEAAPVERILTHIGEPPRPPPITPARGPPAWDDTPESVPDWDLLQQPESDFEFDQRIAW
;
A
#
# COMPACT_ATOMS: atom_id res chain seq x y z
N MET A 1 19.29 -9.18 -35.39
CA MET A 1 19.76 -10.15 -34.38
C MET A 1 19.42 -9.60 -32.99
N PRO A 2 18.31 -10.00 -32.35
CA PRO A 2 18.02 -9.55 -30.99
C PRO A 2 18.87 -10.33 -29.98
N ALA A 3 19.49 -9.61 -29.02
CA ALA A 3 20.38 -10.17 -28.01
C ALA A 3 19.66 -11.13 -27.05
N PRO A 4 20.35 -12.14 -26.47
CA PRO A 4 19.74 -13.06 -25.52
C PRO A 4 19.42 -12.34 -24.20
N ARG A 5 18.17 -12.42 -23.76
CA ARG A 5 17.74 -11.96 -22.44
C ARG A 5 18.35 -12.89 -21.39
N ARG A 6 19.20 -12.35 -20.51
CA ARG A 6 19.73 -13.06 -19.34
C ARG A 6 18.57 -13.44 -18.41
N ALA A 7 18.42 -14.74 -18.17
CA ALA A 7 17.61 -15.25 -17.06
C ALA A 7 18.36 -14.97 -15.76
N ILE A 8 17.71 -14.27 -14.82
CA ILE A 8 18.25 -14.09 -13.47
C ILE A 8 17.60 -15.17 -12.60
N SER A 9 18.32 -16.25 -12.37
CA SER A 9 18.04 -17.26 -11.34
C SER A 9 18.65 -16.80 -10.02
N GLY A 10 17.84 -16.59 -8.98
CA GLY A 10 18.30 -16.26 -7.64
C GLY A 10 17.20 -16.55 -6.60
N PRO A 11 17.58 -16.94 -5.36
CA PRO A 11 16.72 -17.69 -4.46
C PRO A 11 15.64 -16.83 -3.80
N CYS A 12 14.49 -17.47 -3.62
CA CYS A 12 13.34 -17.00 -2.88
C CYS A 12 13.72 -16.77 -1.40
N CYS A 13 14.11 -15.55 -1.02
CA CYS A 13 14.34 -15.23 0.39
C CYS A 13 13.01 -15.11 1.16
N PRO A 14 12.90 -15.67 2.39
CA PRO A 14 11.65 -15.82 3.11
C PRO A 14 11.51 -14.82 4.26
N ASP A 15 11.56 -13.50 4.01
CA ASP A 15 11.30 -12.51 5.07
C ASP A 15 10.22 -11.52 4.61
N ARG A 16 8.98 -11.84 4.97
CA ARG A 16 7.79 -11.10 4.54
C ARG A 16 7.33 -10.14 5.64
N ILE A 17 7.86 -8.93 5.61
CA ILE A 17 7.22 -7.78 6.25
C ILE A 17 5.88 -7.56 5.54
N LYS A 18 4.77 -7.55 6.29
CA LYS A 18 3.42 -7.29 5.77
C LYS A 18 3.22 -5.78 5.58
N PRO A 19 3.03 -5.25 4.35
CA PRO A 19 2.59 -3.88 4.21
C PRO A 19 1.11 -3.77 4.60
N ARG A 20 0.81 -2.95 5.60
CA ARG A 20 -0.56 -2.48 5.92
C ARG A 20 -1.01 -1.41 4.93
N LEU A 21 -0.92 -1.68 3.62
CA LEU A 21 -1.49 -0.79 2.62
C LEU A 21 -1.77 -1.55 1.32
N PHE A 22 -3.06 -1.83 1.11
CA PHE A 22 -3.67 -2.57 0.00
C PHE A 22 -3.16 -4.02 -0.18
N GLU A 23 -4.10 -4.96 -0.14
CA GLU A 23 -3.86 -6.39 -0.36
C GLU A 23 -3.27 -6.69 -1.76
N SER A 24 -3.37 -5.75 -2.70
CA SER A 24 -2.69 -5.79 -3.99
C SER A 24 -1.41 -4.95 -3.99
N LEU A 25 -0.30 -5.57 -4.37
CA LEU A 25 0.96 -4.89 -4.67
C LEU A 25 1.02 -4.64 -6.19
N PRO A 26 0.57 -3.48 -6.69
CA PRO A 26 0.45 -3.23 -8.14
C PRO A 26 1.80 -3.30 -8.89
N LEU A 27 2.91 -3.19 -8.16
CA LEU A 27 4.27 -3.28 -8.70
C LEU A 27 4.87 -4.68 -8.65
N VAL A 28 4.11 -5.71 -8.28
CA VAL A 28 4.58 -7.10 -8.22
C VAL A 28 3.68 -7.99 -9.08
N CYS A 29 4.27 -8.91 -9.85
CA CYS A 29 3.50 -9.89 -10.59
C CYS A 29 2.88 -10.93 -9.65
N PRO A 30 1.55 -11.14 -9.65
CA PRO A 30 0.94 -12.15 -8.78
C PRO A 30 1.31 -13.58 -9.18
N ASN A 31 1.73 -13.82 -10.43
CA ASN A 31 2.08 -15.17 -10.91
C ASN A 31 3.54 -15.56 -10.62
N CYS A 32 4.48 -14.60 -10.63
CA CYS A 32 5.91 -14.90 -10.52
C CYS A 32 6.69 -14.03 -9.53
N GLY A 33 6.06 -13.06 -8.87
CA GLY A 33 6.72 -12.16 -7.91
C GLY A 33 7.67 -11.12 -8.53
N ALA A 34 7.80 -11.08 -9.86
CA ALA A 34 8.69 -10.13 -10.52
C ALA A 34 8.22 -8.68 -10.35
N ALA A 35 9.17 -7.76 -10.17
CA ALA A 35 8.90 -6.33 -10.10
C ALA A 35 8.38 -5.79 -11.45
N LYS A 36 7.38 -4.91 -11.37
CA LYS A 36 6.77 -4.20 -12.50
C LYS A 36 7.05 -2.71 -12.38
N ARG A 37 7.15 -2.01 -13.52
CA ARG A 37 7.41 -0.57 -13.62
C ARG A 37 6.13 0.17 -14.03
N ARG A 38 5.80 1.28 -13.37
CA ARG A 38 4.80 2.23 -13.90
C ARG A 38 5.36 2.93 -15.13
N ILE A 39 4.65 2.88 -16.25
CA ILE A 39 5.11 3.45 -17.53
C ILE A 39 4.49 4.81 -17.85
N ALA A 40 3.30 5.10 -17.32
CA ALA A 40 2.58 6.35 -17.55
C ALA A 40 1.48 6.55 -16.48
N PHE A 41 0.99 7.78 -16.38
CA PHE A 41 -0.24 8.13 -15.69
C PHE A 41 -1.27 8.60 -16.71
N ILE A 42 -2.54 8.29 -16.46
CA ILE A 42 -3.67 8.78 -17.25
C ILE A 42 -4.35 9.87 -16.42
N THR A 43 -4.25 11.12 -16.84
CA THR A 43 -4.80 12.29 -16.13
C THR A 43 -6.13 12.76 -16.70
N GLU A 44 -6.39 12.48 -17.98
CA GLU A 44 -7.60 12.92 -18.67
C GLU A 44 -8.81 12.06 -18.27
N ALA A 45 -9.94 12.71 -17.97
CA ALA A 45 -11.16 12.04 -17.52
C ALA A 45 -11.75 11.11 -18.59
N ALA A 46 -11.82 11.54 -19.85
CA ALA A 46 -12.46 10.76 -20.90
C ALA A 46 -11.82 9.37 -21.15
N PRO A 47 -10.48 9.21 -21.18
CA PRO A 47 -9.84 7.90 -21.14
C PRO A 47 -10.16 7.09 -19.88
N VAL A 48 -10.16 7.71 -18.70
CA VAL A 48 -10.45 7.03 -17.42
C VAL A 48 -11.87 6.48 -17.42
N GLU A 49 -12.86 7.29 -17.80
CA GLU A 49 -14.27 6.87 -17.85
C GLU A 49 -14.50 5.71 -18.82
N ARG A 50 -13.83 5.72 -19.99
CA ARG A 50 -13.89 4.62 -20.95
C ARG A 50 -13.32 3.32 -20.38
N ILE A 51 -12.20 3.39 -19.66
CA ILE A 51 -11.58 2.24 -19.01
C ILE A 51 -12.48 1.68 -17.91
N LEU A 52 -13.00 2.55 -17.02
CA LEU A 52 -13.89 2.13 -15.92
C LEU A 52 -15.16 1.47 -16.46
N THR A 53 -15.80 2.10 -17.44
CA THR A 53 -16.99 1.54 -18.10
C THR A 53 -16.71 0.18 -18.72
N HIS A 54 -15.54 -0.01 -19.34
CA HIS A 54 -15.16 -1.28 -19.94
C HIS A 54 -14.95 -2.39 -18.91
N ILE A 55 -14.44 -2.07 -17.71
CA ILE A 55 -14.22 -3.02 -16.62
C ILE A 55 -15.52 -3.31 -15.84
N GLY A 56 -16.55 -2.48 -16.02
CA GLY A 56 -17.82 -2.57 -15.30
C GLY A 56 -17.85 -1.79 -13.98
N GLU A 57 -16.86 -0.93 -13.76
CA GLU A 57 -16.78 -0.05 -12.59
C GLU A 57 -17.53 1.28 -12.86
N PRO A 58 -18.10 1.92 -11.82
CA PRO A 58 -18.77 3.20 -11.99
C PRO A 58 -17.76 4.28 -12.42
N PRO A 59 -17.99 5.01 -13.53
CA PRO A 59 -17.06 6.02 -14.03
C PRO A 59 -17.06 7.31 -13.19
N ARG A 60 -18.13 7.53 -12.42
CA ARG A 60 -18.27 8.72 -11.56
C ARG A 60 -17.63 8.46 -10.20
N PRO A 61 -16.78 9.37 -9.69
CA PRO A 61 -16.22 9.22 -8.35
C PRO A 61 -17.35 9.15 -7.31
N PRO A 62 -17.18 8.36 -6.22
CA PRO A 62 -18.11 8.37 -5.12
C PRO A 62 -18.17 9.77 -4.50
N PRO A 63 -19.35 10.20 -3.99
CA PRO A 63 -19.46 11.48 -3.31
C PRO A 63 -18.51 11.51 -2.13
N ILE A 64 -17.76 12.60 -1.99
CA ILE A 64 -16.82 12.80 -0.89
C ILE A 64 -17.65 12.97 0.39
N THR A 65 -17.61 11.98 1.27
CA THR A 65 -18.14 12.10 2.63
C THR A 65 -17.13 12.85 3.50
N PRO A 66 -17.58 13.65 4.49
CA PRO A 66 -16.67 14.26 5.46
C PRO A 66 -15.79 13.20 6.10
N ALA A 67 -14.54 13.56 6.41
CA ALA A 67 -13.65 12.68 7.15
C ALA A 67 -14.38 12.18 8.39
N ARG A 68 -14.39 10.86 8.59
CA ARG A 68 -14.99 10.28 9.79
C ARG A 68 -14.33 10.96 10.98
N GLY A 69 -15.15 11.52 11.88
CA GLY A 69 -14.65 12.10 13.11
C GLY A 69 -13.80 11.06 13.87
N PRO A 70 -12.93 11.51 14.80
CA PRO A 70 -12.25 10.60 15.70
C PRO A 70 -13.26 9.61 16.28
N PRO A 71 -12.90 8.32 16.44
CA PRO A 71 -13.76 7.41 17.18
C PRO A 71 -14.13 8.07 18.51
N ALA A 72 -15.40 8.01 18.90
CA ALA A 72 -15.84 8.41 20.23
C ALA A 72 -15.22 7.42 21.19
N TRP A 73 -14.03 7.73 21.70
CA TRP A 73 -13.57 7.17 22.95
C TRP A 73 -14.59 7.67 23.98
N ASP A 74 -15.30 6.74 24.59
CA ASP A 74 -16.15 7.06 25.72
C ASP A 74 -15.23 7.67 26.79
N ASP A 75 -15.53 8.84 27.33
CA ASP A 75 -14.80 9.47 28.45
C ASP A 75 -14.84 8.61 29.74
N THR A 76 -15.42 7.41 29.65
CA THR A 76 -15.32 6.39 30.68
C THR A 76 -13.84 6.09 30.91
N PRO A 77 -13.31 6.28 32.13
CA PRO A 77 -11.95 5.88 32.46
C PRO A 77 -11.88 4.34 32.42
N GLU A 78 -11.70 3.79 31.24
CA GLU A 78 -11.28 2.40 31.08
C GLU A 78 -9.97 2.25 31.87
N SER A 79 -9.90 1.19 32.68
CA SER A 79 -8.69 0.80 33.39
C SER A 79 -7.53 0.86 32.42
N VAL A 80 -6.61 1.80 32.65
CA VAL A 80 -5.40 1.93 31.84
C VAL A 80 -4.75 0.55 31.77
N PRO A 81 -4.61 -0.08 30.59
CA PRO A 81 -3.93 -1.35 30.48
C PRO A 81 -2.52 -1.19 31.04
N ASP A 82 -1.98 -2.24 31.64
CA ASP A 82 -0.57 -2.26 32.02
C ASP A 82 0.28 -2.18 30.74
N TRP A 83 0.69 -0.96 30.40
CA TRP A 83 1.42 -0.65 29.16
C TRP A 83 2.78 -1.34 29.12
N ASP A 84 3.35 -1.67 30.28
CA ASP A 84 4.62 -2.40 30.37
C ASP A 84 4.48 -3.84 29.84
N LEU A 85 3.30 -4.45 29.96
CA LEU A 85 3.01 -5.77 29.38
C LEU A 85 2.77 -5.73 27.86
N LEU A 86 2.46 -4.55 27.31
CA LEU A 86 2.17 -4.33 25.89
C LEU A 86 3.34 -3.68 25.14
N GLN A 87 4.44 -3.35 25.84
CA GLN A 87 5.63 -2.82 25.20
C GLN A 87 6.14 -3.82 24.17
N GLN A 88 6.13 -3.39 22.92
CA GLN A 88 6.89 -4.07 21.87
C GLN A 88 8.38 -3.80 22.13
N PRO A 89 9.26 -4.79 21.87
CA PRO A 89 10.69 -4.58 22.03
C PRO A 89 11.12 -3.35 21.23
N GLU A 90 12.02 -2.54 21.81
CA GLU A 90 12.55 -1.37 21.15
C GLU A 90 13.03 -1.74 19.74
N SER A 91 12.47 -1.05 18.75
CA SER A 91 12.82 -1.29 17.36
C SER A 91 14.26 -0.83 17.14
N ASP A 92 15.10 -1.72 16.60
CA ASP A 92 16.49 -1.44 16.21
C ASP A 92 16.58 -0.57 14.93
N PHE A 93 15.58 0.27 14.68
CA PHE A 93 15.42 1.08 13.48
C PHE A 93 15.75 2.54 13.80
N GLU A 94 16.84 3.04 13.23
CA GLU A 94 17.20 4.45 13.32
C GLU A 94 16.29 5.27 12.38
N PHE A 95 15.34 6.00 12.96
CA PHE A 95 14.45 6.86 12.20
C PHE A 95 15.18 8.15 11.77
N ASP A 96 15.52 8.27 10.49
CA ASP A 96 16.17 9.47 9.93
C ASP A 96 15.18 10.66 9.91
N GLN A 97 15.35 11.58 10.87
CA GLN A 97 14.51 12.76 11.05
C GLN A 97 14.84 13.91 10.09
N ARG A 98 15.71 13.70 9.09
CA ARG A 98 16.13 14.77 8.15
C ARG A 98 15.11 15.12 7.07
N ILE A 99 13.92 14.53 7.08
CA ILE A 99 12.83 14.93 6.19
C ILE A 99 12.30 16.30 6.64
N ALA A 100 12.82 17.36 6.01
CA ALA A 100 12.22 18.68 6.06
C ALA A 100 10.95 18.69 5.20
N TRP A 101 9.84 19.10 5.80
CA TRP A 101 8.56 19.33 5.12
C TRP A 101 8.58 20.67 4.38
#